data_AF-A0A089Q766-F1
#
_entry.id   AF-A0A089Q766-F1
#
_cell.length_a   1.000
_cell.length_b   1.000
_cell.length_c   1.000
_cell.angle_alpha   90.00
_cell.angle_beta   90.00
_cell.angle_gamma   90.00
#
_symmetry.space_group_name_H-M   'P 1'
#
loop_
_entity.id
_entity.type
_entity.pdbx_description
1 polymer ?
#
loop_
_entity_poly.entity_id
_entity_poly.type
_entity_poly.pdbx_seq_one_letter_code
_entity_poly.pdbx_strand_id
1 'polypeptide(L)' 'MTLRLFATATLLLAVALPPLPAFAQSPAQSFVYGQKRFRHACRPPLKYVAGTCARRCPAGYQDMGGYCRLRNQGFR' A
#
# COMPACT_ATOMS: atom_id res chain seq x y z
N MET A 1 -44.53 -25.33 -12.41
CA MET A 1 -44.51 -23.85 -12.54
C MET A 1 -43.73 -23.13 -11.43
N THR A 2 -43.25 -23.81 -10.39
CA THR A 2 -42.56 -23.21 -9.23
C THR A 2 -41.04 -23.07 -9.44
N LEU A 3 -40.41 -23.94 -10.22
CA LEU A 3 -38.96 -23.96 -10.45
C LEU A 3 -38.43 -22.71 -11.18
N ARG A 4 -39.24 -22.13 -12.09
CA ARG A 4 -38.87 -20.93 -12.86
C ARG A 4 -38.83 -19.68 -11.98
N LEU A 5 -39.69 -19.61 -10.96
CA LEU A 5 -39.77 -18.48 -10.01
C LEU A 5 -38.54 -18.42 -9.10
N PHE A 6 -38.04 -19.58 -8.66
CA PHE A 6 -36.81 -19.66 -7.86
C PHE A 6 -35.59 -19.19 -8.64
N ALA A 7 -35.46 -19.58 -9.91
CA ALA A 7 -34.32 -19.20 -10.75
C ALA A 7 -34.24 -17.67 -10.99
N THR A 8 -35.38 -17.02 -11.19
CA THR A 8 -35.44 -15.56 -11.36
C THR A 8 -35.12 -14.81 -10.08
N ALA A 9 -35.54 -15.33 -8.92
CA ALA A 9 -35.27 -14.70 -7.62
C ALA A 9 -33.77 -14.71 -7.28
N THR A 10 -33.07 -15.81 -7.59
CA THR A 10 -31.62 -15.89 -7.40
C THR A 10 -30.82 -14.96 -8.31
N LEU A 11 -31.29 -14.72 -9.54
CA LEU A 11 -30.58 -13.85 -10.49
C LEU A 11 -30.66 -12.36 -10.09
N LEU A 12 -31.81 -11.93 -9.55
CA LEU A 12 -32.02 -10.56 -9.06
C LEU A 12 -31.16 -10.25 -7.83
N LEU A 13 -30.91 -11.23 -6.97
CA LEU A 13 -30.08 -11.04 -5.78
C LEU A 13 -28.59 -10.80 -6.11
N ALA A 14 -28.10 -11.35 -7.23
CA ALA A 14 -26.70 -11.20 -7.65
C ALA A 14 -26.37 -9.80 -8.19
N VAL A 15 -27.35 -9.08 -8.77
CA VAL A 15 -27.19 -7.71 -9.28
C VAL A 15 -27.22 -6.66 -8.17
N ALA A 16 -27.83 -6.97 -7.02
CA ALA A 16 -27.95 -6.04 -5.90
C ALA A 16 -26.70 -5.96 -5.01
N LEU A 17 -25.68 -6.80 -5.26
CA LEU A 17 -24.42 -6.74 -4.52
C LEU A 17 -23.57 -5.58 -5.06
N PRO A 18 -23.32 -4.51 -4.26
CA PRO A 18 -22.42 -3.46 -4.68
C PRO A 18 -21.03 -4.06 -4.92
N PRO A 19 -20.28 -3.60 -5.94
CA PRO A 19 -18.92 -4.07 -6.18
C PRO A 19 -18.10 -3.77 -4.94
N LEU A 20 -17.73 -4.83 -4.21
CA LEU A 20 -16.79 -4.73 -3.10
C LEU A 20 -15.51 -4.08 -3.66
N PRO A 21 -14.98 -3.03 -3.02
CA PRO A 21 -13.74 -2.43 -3.48
C PRO A 21 -12.67 -3.53 -3.45
N ALA A 22 -12.20 -3.92 -4.63
CA ALA A 22 -11.04 -4.77 -4.76
C ALA A 22 -9.85 -3.96 -4.21
N PHE A 23 -9.53 -4.14 -2.94
CA PHE A 23 -8.29 -3.66 -2.35
C PHE A 23 -7.16 -4.40 -3.07
N ALA A 24 -6.72 -3.88 -4.21
CA ALA A 24 -5.46 -4.24 -4.80
C ALA A 24 -4.38 -3.84 -3.77
N GLN A 25 -3.99 -4.80 -2.92
CA GLN A 25 -2.87 -4.71 -2.01
C GLN A 25 -1.59 -4.66 -2.86
N SER A 26 -1.38 -3.54 -3.55
CA SER A 26 -0.18 -3.34 -4.33
C SER A 26 0.99 -3.35 -3.34
N PRO A 27 1.97 -4.25 -3.48
CA PRO A 27 3.06 -4.39 -2.52
C PRO A 27 3.80 -3.06 -2.30
N ALA A 28 3.81 -2.19 -3.33
CA ALA A 28 4.38 -0.85 -3.27
C ALA A 28 3.76 0.04 -2.17
N GLN A 29 2.47 -0.09 -1.86
CA GLN A 29 1.82 0.74 -0.83
C GLN A 29 2.25 0.32 0.58
N SER A 30 2.40 -0.97 0.83
CA SER A 30 2.83 -1.54 2.11
C SER A 30 4.24 -1.08 2.48
N PHE A 31 5.17 -1.08 1.51
CA PHE A 31 6.54 -0.58 1.71
C PHE A 31 6.58 0.91 2.08
N VAL A 32 5.76 1.73 1.42
CA VAL A 32 5.70 3.18 1.65
C VAL A 32 5.10 3.50 3.03
N TYR A 33 4.09 2.75 3.46
CA TYR A 33 3.48 2.95 4.78
C TYR A 33 4.41 2.53 5.91
N GLY A 34 5.14 1.42 5.75
CA GLY A 34 6.16 0.98 6.70
C GLY A 34 7.25 2.03 6.90
N GLN A 35 7.76 2.62 5.81
CA GLN A 35 8.81 3.64 5.87
C GLN A 35 8.44 4.89 6.67
N LYS A 36 7.19 5.35 6.57
CA LYS A 36 6.73 6.52 7.34
C LYS A 36 6.79 6.29 8.86
N ARG A 37 6.52 5.07 9.32
CA ARG A 37 6.55 4.73 10.76
C ARG A 37 7.96 4.84 11.34
N PHE A 38 9.00 4.70 10.52
CA PHE A 38 10.39 4.76 10.97
C PHE A 38 10.98 6.17 11.03
N ARG A 39 10.19 7.22 10.80
CA ARG A 39 10.65 8.62 10.93
C ARG A 39 11.24 8.93 12.31
N HIS A 40 10.74 8.25 13.35
CA HIS A 40 11.19 8.39 14.74
C HIS A 40 12.07 7.22 15.20
N ALA A 41 12.46 6.30 14.30
CA ALA A 41 13.31 5.16 14.65
C ALA A 41 14.76 5.60 14.93
N CYS A 42 15.20 6.71 14.35
CA CYS A 42 16.53 7.27 14.53
C CYS A 42 16.47 8.57 15.36
N ARG A 43 17.48 8.81 16.20
CA ARG A 43 17.64 10.07 16.93
C ARG A 43 17.95 11.21 15.94
N PRO A 44 17.30 12.39 16.04
CA PRO A 44 17.68 13.55 15.24
C PRO A 44 19.18 13.87 15.41
N PRO A 45 19.95 14.22 14.35
CA PRO A 45 19.54 14.51 12.96
C PRO A 45 19.67 13.31 11.98
N LEU A 46 19.71 12.07 12.49
CA LEU A 46 19.85 10.86 11.67
C LEU A 46 18.52 10.49 11.01
N LYS A 47 18.60 9.84 9.84
CA LYS A 47 17.47 9.39 9.03
C LYS A 47 17.50 7.88 8.91
N TYR A 48 16.34 7.25 9.00
CA TYR A 48 16.20 5.81 8.84
C TYR A 48 16.27 5.38 7.37
N VAL A 49 17.14 4.43 7.04
CA VAL A 49 17.27 3.84 5.69
C VAL A 49 17.54 2.34 5.78
N ALA A 50 16.63 1.52 5.24
CA ALA A 50 16.81 0.07 5.10
C ALA A 50 17.34 -0.64 6.36
N GLY A 51 16.87 -0.26 7.55
CA GLY A 51 17.31 -0.84 8.84
C GLY A 51 18.50 -0.16 9.51
N THR A 52 19.07 0.88 8.92
CA THR A 52 20.21 1.63 9.46
C THR A 52 19.89 3.12 9.65
N CYS A 53 20.63 3.81 10.52
CA CYS A 53 20.52 5.25 10.72
C CYS A 53 21.68 5.98 10.04
N ALA A 54 21.39 6.82 9.05
CA ALA A 54 22.39 7.56 8.29
C ALA A 54 22.15 9.08 8.38
N ARG A 55 23.21 9.91 8.33
CA ARG A 55 23.07 11.37 8.28
C ARG A 55 22.56 11.89 6.94
N ARG A 56 22.89 11.19 5.85
CA ARG A 56 22.45 11.49 4.48
C ARG A 56 21.87 10.23 3.85
N CYS A 57 20.84 10.39 3.00
CA CYS A 57 20.28 9.27 2.26
C CYS A 57 21.25 8.81 1.15
N PRO A 58 21.46 7.49 0.99
CA PRO A 58 22.30 6.93 -0.07
C PRO A 58 21.66 7.12 -1.46
N ALA A 59 22.45 6.91 -2.52
CA ALA A 59 21.99 7.02 -3.90
C ALA A 59 20.77 6.11 -4.16
N GLY A 60 19.81 6.62 -4.94
CA GLY A 60 18.53 5.92 -5.17
C GLY A 60 17.48 6.13 -4.07
N TYR A 61 17.82 6.77 -2.96
CA TYR A 61 16.85 7.15 -1.93
C TYR A 61 16.59 8.66 -1.93
N GLN A 62 15.35 9.03 -1.62
CA GLN A 62 14.90 10.40 -1.44
C GLN A 62 14.72 10.72 0.04
N ASP A 63 15.17 11.90 0.43
CA ASP A 63 15.04 12.40 1.80
C ASP A 63 13.61 12.86 2.09
N MET A 64 13.01 12.32 3.16
CA MET A 64 11.66 12.68 3.59
C MET A 64 11.66 13.38 4.95
N GLY A 65 12.80 13.89 5.44
CA GLY A 65 12.88 14.61 6.71
C GLY A 65 12.71 13.70 7.93
N GLY A 66 13.45 12.59 7.98
CA GLY A 66 13.53 11.65 9.12
C GLY A 66 13.64 10.18 8.72
N TYR A 67 13.31 9.87 7.47
CA TYR A 67 13.59 8.58 6.84
C TYR A 67 13.91 8.79 5.37
N CYS A 68 14.56 7.80 4.77
CA CYS A 68 14.93 7.76 3.38
C CYS A 68 13.96 6.82 2.64
N ARG A 69 13.26 7.35 1.64
CA ARG A 69 12.35 6.57 0.80
C ARG A 69 13.08 6.10 -0.45
N LEU A 70 12.95 4.83 -0.82
CA LEU A 70 13.49 4.37 -2.09
C LEU A 70 12.76 5.14 -3.19
N ARG A 71 13.50 5.86 -4.06
CA ARG A 71 12.89 6.39 -5.29
C ARG A 71 12.44 5.15 -6.04
N ASN A 72 11.13 5.04 -6.24
CA ASN A 72 10.58 4.01 -7.12
C ASN A 72 11.24 4.27 -8.48
N GLN A 73 12.31 3.54 -8.78
CA GLN A 73 12.85 3.44 -10.12
C GLN A 73 11.69 2.82 -10.88
N GLY A 74 10.92 3.66 -11.58
CA GLY A 74 9.92 3.16 -12.49
C GLY A 74 10.66 2.20 -13.40
N PHE A 75 10.33 0.91 -13.30
CA PHE A 75 10.66 -0.05 -14.33
C PHE A 75 10.23 0.59 -15.66
N ARG A 76 11.21 1.03 -16.44
CA ARG A 76 11.01 1.59 -17.77
C ARG A 76 11.46 0.56 -18.78
#